data_AF-A0A352CIX4-F1
#
_entry.id   AF-A0A352CIX4-F1
#
_cell.length_a   1.000
_cell.length_b   1.000
_cell.length_c   1.000
_cell.angle_alpha   90.00
_cell.angle_beta   90.00
_cell.angle_gamma   90.00
#
_symmetry.space_group_name_H-M   'P 1'
#
loop_
_entity.id
_entity.type
_entity.pdbx_description
1 polymer ?
#
loop_
_entity_poly.entity_id
_entity_poly.type
_entity_poly.pdbx_seq_one_letter_code
_entity_poly.pdbx_strand_id
1 'polypeptide(L)'
;SLSLDQPEAIVSKSCDDELLNQKLIEQGGFSLIVICCKNYTHRSLYELPIKPSPNIPTIQTIYLYPSTCFFEGTALSEGRGTDKPFILFGHPSLPKSMVKFTPQPNAGAKSSKHYGKVCYGWDLSGTPKEVLAKTKGQIQLKWLIEAYRLFPEKDSFFLLPKSGDMKGSFFNKLAGNNELWQQIRKGLSEEEIKKSWQPALRQYKEIRKKYLLYEDFE
;
A
#
# COMPACT_ATOMS: atom_id res chain seq x y z
N SER A 1 21.15 11.21 -36.86
CA SER A 1 21.24 11.79 -35.50
C SER A 1 20.00 12.61 -35.23
N LEU A 2 18.95 11.99 -34.69
CA LEU A 2 17.79 12.72 -34.20
C LEU A 2 18.08 13.07 -32.74
N SER A 3 18.42 14.33 -32.47
CA SER A 3 18.41 14.84 -31.10
C SER A 3 16.95 14.84 -30.66
N LEU A 4 16.63 13.93 -29.73
CA LEU A 4 15.48 14.10 -28.87
C LEU A 4 15.82 15.26 -27.94
N ASP A 5 15.55 16.49 -28.39
CA ASP A 5 15.39 17.61 -27.48
C ASP A 5 14.26 17.22 -26.54
N GLN A 6 14.63 16.80 -25.33
CA GLN A 6 13.68 16.62 -24.25
C GLN A 6 13.11 18.00 -23.98
N PRO A 7 11.79 18.21 -24.13
CA PRO A 7 11.21 19.48 -23.73
C PRO A 7 11.54 19.66 -22.25
N GLU A 8 12.28 20.72 -21.94
CA GLU A 8 12.51 21.17 -20.57
C GLU A 8 11.13 21.40 -19.96
N ALA A 9 10.60 20.39 -19.27
CA ALA A 9 9.43 20.56 -18.44
C ALA A 9 9.82 21.66 -17.45
N ILE A 10 9.09 22.77 -17.48
CA ILE A 10 9.21 23.83 -16.47
C ILE A 10 8.70 23.20 -15.18
N VAL A 11 9.61 22.53 -14.46
CA VAL A 11 9.26 21.88 -13.20
C VAL A 11 9.39 22.91 -12.10
N SER A 12 8.30 23.07 -11.35
CA SER A 12 8.24 23.83 -10.11
C SER A 12 9.46 23.53 -9.22
N LYS A 13 10.10 24.58 -8.69
CA LYS A 13 11.36 24.45 -7.93
C LYS A 13 11.23 24.50 -6.41
N SER A 14 10.10 24.92 -5.83
CA SER A 14 9.74 24.72 -4.41
C SER A 14 8.45 25.50 -4.10
N CYS A 15 7.62 25.01 -3.18
CA CYS A 15 6.50 25.76 -2.61
C CYS A 15 6.95 26.95 -1.74
N ASP A 16 8.23 27.02 -1.34
CA ASP A 16 8.82 28.17 -0.65
C ASP A 16 9.05 29.37 -1.59
N ASP A 17 8.90 29.17 -2.89
CA ASP A 17 9.02 30.21 -3.90
C ASP A 17 7.64 30.85 -4.16
N GLU A 18 7.37 31.97 -3.46
CA GLU A 18 6.10 32.72 -3.56
C GLU A 18 5.76 33.17 -4.99
N LEU A 19 6.77 33.34 -5.87
CA LEU A 19 6.58 33.71 -7.27
C LEU A 19 6.13 32.54 -8.17
N LEU A 20 6.34 31.30 -7.73
CA LEU A 20 6.13 30.08 -8.52
C LEU A 20 4.83 29.32 -8.18
N ASN A 21 4.24 29.56 -7.00
CA ASN A 21 2.94 29.01 -6.57
C ASN A 21 1.75 29.40 -7.47
N GLN A 22 1.99 30.19 -8.53
CA GLN A 22 0.99 30.66 -9.50
C GLN A 22 1.46 30.54 -10.95
N LYS A 23 2.59 29.88 -11.22
CA LYS A 23 3.13 29.78 -12.58
C LYS A 23 2.45 28.66 -13.37
N LEU A 24 1.85 29.01 -14.50
CA LEU A 24 1.26 28.06 -15.45
C LEU A 24 2.35 27.16 -16.05
N ILE A 25 2.23 25.86 -15.85
CA ILE A 25 3.08 24.87 -16.53
C ILE A 25 2.40 24.54 -17.85
N GLU A 26 2.97 24.98 -18.97
CA GLU A 26 2.49 24.69 -20.32
C GLU A 26 3.36 23.63 -20.99
N GLN A 27 2.76 22.52 -21.42
CA GLN A 27 3.45 21.50 -22.19
C GLN A 27 2.49 20.83 -23.18
N GLY A 28 2.77 20.94 -24.48
CA GLY A 28 2.00 20.24 -25.51
C GLY A 28 0.49 20.52 -25.53
N GLY A 29 0.08 21.75 -25.18
CA GLY A 29 -1.34 22.14 -25.11
C GLY A 29 -2.04 21.79 -23.78
N PHE A 30 -1.31 21.24 -22.80
CA PHE A 30 -1.80 21.05 -21.43
C PHE A 30 -1.25 22.14 -20.51
N SER A 31 -2.12 22.65 -19.64
CA SER A 31 -1.80 23.70 -18.68
C SER A 31 -2.15 23.26 -17.26
N LEU A 32 -1.18 23.35 -16.34
CA LEU A 32 -1.36 23.00 -14.93
C LEU A 32 -0.88 24.12 -14.01
N ILE A 33 -1.67 24.44 -12.99
CA ILE A 33 -1.26 25.26 -11.84
C ILE A 33 -1.43 24.40 -10.58
N VAL A 34 -0.41 24.39 -9.72
CA VAL A 34 -0.47 23.72 -8.42
C VAL A 34 -0.46 24.78 -7.33
N ILE A 35 -1.48 24.78 -6.48
CA ILE A 35 -1.55 25.63 -5.30
C ILE A 35 -1.01 24.83 -4.11
N CYS A 36 0.18 25.21 -3.64
CA CYS A 36 0.86 24.51 -2.56
C CYS A 36 0.19 24.67 -1.19
N CYS A 37 0.28 23.60 -0.38
CA CYS A 37 -0.05 23.69 1.04
C CYS A 37 1.05 24.45 1.79
N LYS A 38 0.67 25.34 2.72
CA LYS A 38 1.61 25.93 3.67
C LYS A 38 1.90 24.93 4.81
N ASN A 39 3.06 25.04 5.44
CA ASN A 39 3.46 24.26 6.62
C ASN A 39 3.43 22.73 6.42
N TYR A 40 3.74 22.27 5.20
CA TYR A 40 3.81 20.87 4.86
C TYR A 40 5.18 20.50 4.31
N THR A 41 5.76 19.42 4.83
CA THR A 41 6.95 18.77 4.26
C THR A 41 6.67 17.29 4.09
N HIS A 42 7.56 16.56 3.41
CA HIS A 42 7.40 15.11 3.34
C HIS A 42 7.65 14.37 4.68
N ARG A 43 7.98 15.09 5.77
CA ARG A 43 8.01 14.56 7.14
C ARG A 43 6.69 14.78 7.89
N SER A 44 5.78 15.61 7.38
CA SER A 44 4.50 15.92 8.03
C SER A 44 3.60 14.70 8.11
N LEU A 45 3.14 14.36 9.33
CA LEU A 45 2.16 13.31 9.58
C LEU A 45 0.74 13.89 9.58
N TYR A 46 0.25 14.28 8.40
CA TYR A 46 -1.08 14.86 8.26
C TYR A 46 -2.19 13.84 8.58
N GLU A 47 -3.09 14.19 9.49
CA GLU A 47 -4.28 13.40 9.82
C GLU A 47 -5.47 13.90 9.00
N LEU A 48 -6.13 12.99 8.27
CA LEU A 48 -7.26 13.39 7.43
C LEU A 48 -8.49 13.70 8.31
N PRO A 49 -9.10 14.88 8.16
CA PRO A 49 -10.31 15.22 8.90
C PRO A 49 -11.55 14.47 8.40
N ILE A 50 -11.49 13.91 7.18
CA ILE A 50 -12.56 13.16 6.54
C ILE A 50 -12.00 11.82 6.10
N LYS A 51 -12.68 10.73 6.44
CA LYS A 51 -12.27 9.39 6.01
C LYS A 51 -12.23 9.32 4.47
N PRO A 52 -11.11 8.89 3.87
CA PRO A 52 -11.01 8.80 2.41
C PRO A 52 -11.86 7.66 1.82
N SER A 53 -12.20 6.65 2.63
CA SER A 53 -13.01 5.50 2.23
C SER A 53 -13.75 4.91 3.43
N PRO A 54 -14.93 4.30 3.24
CA PRO A 54 -15.62 3.56 4.30
C PRO A 54 -14.74 2.49 4.99
N ASN A 55 -13.80 1.87 4.25
CA ASN A 55 -12.89 0.85 4.78
C ASN A 55 -11.50 1.38 5.14
N ILE A 56 -11.27 2.69 5.02
CA ILE A 56 -10.05 3.35 5.50
C ILE A 56 -10.50 4.44 6.49
N PRO A 57 -11.04 4.05 7.66
CA PRO A 57 -11.69 4.99 8.56
C PRO A 57 -10.72 5.79 9.42
N THR A 58 -9.47 5.34 9.59
CA THR A 58 -8.52 5.90 10.56
C THR A 58 -7.11 6.04 9.99
N ILE A 59 -6.29 6.89 10.61
CA ILE A 59 -4.87 7.04 10.27
C ILE A 59 -4.07 5.75 10.49
N GLN A 60 -4.45 4.93 11.48
CA GLN A 60 -3.87 3.60 11.69
C GLN A 60 -4.07 2.71 10.47
N THR A 61 -5.28 2.70 9.91
CA THR A 61 -5.58 1.97 8.68
C THR A 61 -4.70 2.47 7.53
N ILE A 62 -4.53 3.79 7.40
CA ILE A 62 -3.68 4.39 6.36
C ILE A 62 -2.23 3.93 6.49
N TYR A 63 -1.67 3.92 7.69
CA TYR A 63 -0.29 3.46 7.92
C TYR A 63 -0.10 1.96 7.61
N LEU A 64 -1.11 1.14 7.90
CA LEU A 64 -1.06 -0.31 7.67
C LEU A 64 -1.37 -0.69 6.22
N TYR A 65 -2.18 0.11 5.53
CA TYR A 65 -2.74 -0.22 4.21
C TYR A 65 -1.69 -0.67 3.18
N PRO A 66 -0.52 -0.01 3.02
CA PRO A 66 0.50 -0.46 2.07
C PRO A 66 1.04 -1.88 2.36
N SER A 67 0.90 -2.38 3.59
CA SER A 67 1.32 -3.73 3.99
C SER A 67 0.15 -4.72 3.94
N THR A 68 -1.04 -4.31 4.38
CA THR A 68 -2.18 -5.22 4.54
C THR A 68 -3.10 -5.28 3.33
N CYS A 69 -3.04 -4.33 2.39
CA CYS A 69 -3.84 -4.38 1.16
C CYS A 69 -3.50 -5.60 0.28
N PHE A 70 -2.27 -6.12 0.37
CA PHE A 70 -1.88 -7.35 -0.31
C PHE A 70 -2.79 -8.54 0.01
N PHE A 71 -3.39 -8.57 1.21
CA PHE A 71 -4.31 -9.64 1.59
C PHE A 71 -5.57 -9.67 0.73
N GLU A 72 -5.95 -8.58 0.05
CA GLU A 72 -7.07 -8.60 -0.91
C GLU A 72 -6.85 -9.63 -2.02
N GLY A 73 -5.61 -9.81 -2.48
CA GLY A 73 -5.22 -10.81 -3.47
C GLY A 73 -5.00 -12.22 -2.92
N THR A 74 -5.31 -12.46 -1.65
CA THR A 74 -5.11 -13.76 -0.96
C THR A 74 -6.42 -14.36 -0.48
N ALA A 75 -6.38 -15.64 -0.09
CA ALA A 75 -7.50 -16.33 0.53
C ALA A 75 -7.91 -15.73 1.88
N LEU A 76 -7.03 -15.00 2.58
CA LEU A 76 -7.35 -14.42 3.90
C LEU A 76 -8.35 -13.28 3.77
N SER A 77 -9.24 -13.13 4.75
CA SER A 77 -9.97 -11.89 4.98
C SER A 77 -8.98 -10.79 5.38
N GLU A 78 -9.12 -9.61 4.79
CA GLU A 78 -8.42 -8.37 5.15
C GLU A 78 -9.20 -7.53 6.19
N GLY A 79 -10.13 -8.15 6.93
CA GLY A 79 -10.89 -7.50 7.99
C GLY A 79 -12.08 -6.67 7.51
N ARG A 80 -12.34 -6.57 6.20
CA ARG A 80 -13.57 -5.97 5.67
C ARG A 80 -14.80 -6.69 6.23
N GLY A 81 -15.81 -5.92 6.63
CA GLY A 81 -16.98 -6.44 7.34
C GLY A 81 -16.80 -6.50 8.87
N THR A 82 -15.68 -6.02 9.39
CA THR A 82 -15.49 -5.75 10.83
C THR A 82 -15.44 -4.23 11.07
N ASP A 83 -15.25 -3.83 12.31
CA ASP A 83 -14.93 -2.45 12.72
C ASP A 83 -13.47 -2.06 12.43
N LYS A 84 -12.61 -3.01 12.05
CA LYS A 84 -11.17 -2.85 11.86
C LYS A 84 -10.66 -3.32 10.47
N PRO A 85 -11.22 -2.81 9.36
CA PRO A 85 -10.77 -3.17 8.01
C PRO A 85 -9.30 -2.81 7.80
N PHE A 86 -8.55 -3.69 7.13
CA PHE A 86 -7.11 -3.61 6.86
C PHE A 86 -6.20 -3.51 8.10
N ILE A 87 -6.75 -3.63 9.30
CA ILE A 87 -6.01 -3.79 10.56
C ILE A 87 -6.05 -5.25 11.01
N LEU A 88 -7.21 -5.89 10.85
CA LEU A 88 -7.39 -7.33 11.00
C LEU A 88 -7.10 -8.06 9.69
N PHE A 89 -6.51 -9.24 9.78
CA PHE A 89 -6.51 -10.20 8.67
C PHE A 89 -6.37 -11.64 9.16
N GLY A 90 -6.93 -12.59 8.42
CA GLY A 90 -6.96 -13.99 8.85
C GLY A 90 -7.86 -14.90 8.02
N HIS A 91 -7.94 -16.16 8.40
CA HIS A 91 -8.70 -17.21 7.69
C HIS A 91 -9.30 -18.22 8.68
N PRO A 92 -10.42 -18.89 8.37
CA PRO A 92 -10.97 -19.94 9.23
C PRO A 92 -10.02 -21.11 9.52
N SER A 93 -9.11 -21.40 8.58
CA SER A 93 -8.13 -22.51 8.68
C SER A 93 -6.84 -22.16 9.43
N LEU A 94 -6.68 -20.93 9.93
CA LEU A 94 -5.51 -20.56 10.72
C LEU A 94 -5.62 -21.05 12.18
N PRO A 95 -4.51 -21.13 12.92
CA PRO A 95 -4.50 -21.66 14.29
C PRO A 95 -5.49 -20.94 15.21
N LYS A 96 -6.29 -21.72 15.96
CA LYS A 96 -7.34 -21.20 16.85
C LYS A 96 -6.81 -20.40 18.05
N SER A 97 -5.50 -20.49 18.33
CA SER A 97 -4.82 -19.70 19.34
C SER A 97 -4.60 -18.24 18.93
N MET A 98 -4.81 -17.89 17.67
CA MET A 98 -4.67 -16.53 17.16
C MET A 98 -5.92 -15.69 17.44
N VAL A 99 -5.86 -14.39 17.13
CA VAL A 99 -7.00 -13.47 17.35
C VAL A 99 -8.19 -13.92 16.52
N LYS A 100 -9.34 -14.04 17.17
CA LYS A 100 -10.61 -14.42 16.57
C LYS A 100 -11.39 -13.20 16.11
N PHE A 101 -11.88 -13.21 14.87
CA PHE A 101 -12.82 -12.21 14.36
C PHE A 101 -13.82 -12.83 13.37
N THR A 102 -14.90 -12.13 13.05
CA THR A 102 -15.93 -12.63 12.12
C THR A 102 -16.42 -11.48 11.24
N PRO A 103 -16.09 -11.48 9.94
CA PRO A 103 -16.63 -10.52 8.98
C PRO A 103 -18.17 -10.60 8.88
N GLN A 104 -18.84 -9.45 8.91
CA GLN A 104 -20.29 -9.29 8.79
C GLN A 104 -20.61 -8.21 7.74
N PRO A 105 -21.84 -8.10 7.20
CA PRO A 105 -22.14 -7.04 6.25
C PRO A 105 -22.18 -5.71 6.99
N ASN A 106 -21.62 -4.68 6.38
CA ASN A 106 -21.74 -3.32 6.89
C ASN A 106 -21.71 -2.32 5.72
N ALA A 107 -21.81 -1.02 6.05
CA ALA A 107 -21.81 0.04 5.03
C ALA A 107 -20.53 0.05 4.17
N GLY A 108 -19.40 -0.46 4.70
CA GLY A 108 -18.13 -0.58 3.98
C GLY A 108 -18.00 -1.85 3.14
N ALA A 109 -18.72 -2.92 3.46
CA ALA A 109 -18.61 -4.20 2.77
C ALA A 109 -19.96 -4.92 2.76
N LYS A 110 -20.68 -4.83 1.63
CA LYS A 110 -21.89 -5.63 1.36
C LYS A 110 -21.56 -7.09 1.05
N SER A 111 -20.34 -7.34 0.56
CA SER A 111 -19.72 -8.65 0.42
C SER A 111 -18.26 -8.56 0.87
N SER A 112 -17.79 -9.56 1.61
CA SER A 112 -16.38 -9.69 2.02
C SER A 112 -15.98 -11.16 2.07
N LYS A 113 -14.66 -11.42 2.04
CA LYS A 113 -14.14 -12.77 2.23
C LYS A 113 -14.49 -13.27 3.63
N HIS A 114 -14.93 -14.53 3.70
CA HIS A 114 -15.30 -15.23 4.94
C HIS A 114 -16.43 -14.57 5.73
N TYR A 115 -17.37 -13.96 5.03
CA TYR A 115 -18.63 -13.50 5.60
C TYR A 115 -19.27 -14.56 6.52
N GLY A 116 -19.65 -14.17 7.73
CA GLY A 116 -20.30 -15.03 8.73
C GLY A 116 -19.43 -16.18 9.25
N LYS A 117 -18.19 -16.32 8.76
CA LYS A 117 -17.26 -17.38 9.16
C LYS A 117 -16.24 -16.83 10.15
N VAL A 118 -16.05 -17.57 11.24
CA VAL A 118 -15.00 -17.26 12.21
C VAL A 118 -13.64 -17.40 11.53
N CYS A 119 -12.88 -16.30 11.56
CA CYS A 119 -11.49 -16.24 11.13
C CYS A 119 -10.57 -16.17 12.34
N TYR A 120 -9.37 -16.73 12.18
CA TYR A 120 -8.26 -16.60 13.13
C TYR A 120 -7.09 -15.91 12.43
N GLY A 121 -6.38 -15.02 13.12
CA GLY A 121 -5.25 -14.32 12.52
C GLY A 121 -4.70 -13.18 13.38
N TRP A 122 -4.38 -12.07 12.74
CA TRP A 122 -3.68 -10.95 13.35
C TRP A 122 -4.63 -9.80 13.65
N ASP A 123 -4.33 -9.12 14.75
CA ASP A 123 -4.82 -7.78 15.04
C ASP A 123 -3.63 -6.83 15.19
N LEU A 124 -3.49 -5.91 14.23
CA LEU A 124 -2.43 -4.91 14.22
C LEU A 124 -2.84 -3.58 14.85
N SER A 125 -3.97 -3.57 15.58
CA SER A 125 -4.49 -2.38 16.26
C SER A 125 -3.47 -1.76 17.23
N GLY A 126 -3.70 -0.48 17.50
CA GLY A 126 -2.98 0.32 18.48
C GLY A 126 -3.33 1.79 18.32
N THR A 127 -2.72 2.61 19.15
CA THR A 127 -2.67 4.07 18.94
C THR A 127 -1.95 4.40 17.63
N PRO A 128 -2.16 5.59 17.04
CA PRO A 128 -1.43 6.01 15.83
C PRO A 128 0.09 5.87 15.96
N LYS A 129 0.65 6.23 17.13
CA LYS A 129 2.08 6.12 17.44
C LYS A 129 2.56 4.66 17.45
N GLU A 130 1.82 3.77 18.08
CA GLU A 130 2.16 2.34 18.11
C GLU A 130 2.11 1.71 16.73
N VAL A 131 1.08 2.05 15.94
CA VAL A 131 0.95 1.53 14.57
C VAL A 131 2.07 2.06 13.67
N LEU A 132 2.39 3.35 13.75
CA LEU A 132 3.52 3.93 13.02
C LEU A 132 4.86 3.27 13.42
N ALA A 133 5.03 2.94 14.70
CA ALA A 133 6.21 2.19 15.16
C ALA A 133 6.25 0.74 14.64
N LYS A 134 5.09 0.08 14.49
CA LYS A 134 5.00 -1.27 13.88
C LYS A 134 5.41 -1.26 12.40
N THR A 135 5.04 -0.21 11.66
CA THR A 135 5.34 -0.08 10.22
C THR A 135 6.70 0.54 9.94
N LYS A 136 7.24 1.34 10.88
CA LYS A 136 8.50 2.09 10.72
C LYS A 136 8.51 2.93 9.43
N GLY A 137 7.34 3.40 8.99
CA GLY A 137 7.19 4.13 7.72
C GLY A 137 7.48 3.30 6.46
N GLN A 138 7.41 1.97 6.55
CA GLN A 138 7.71 1.05 5.46
C GLN A 138 6.63 -0.01 5.30
N ILE A 139 6.55 -0.58 4.10
CA ILE A 139 5.82 -1.83 3.85
C ILE A 139 6.42 -2.94 4.72
N GLN A 140 5.60 -3.68 5.45
CA GLN A 140 6.00 -4.78 6.34
C GLN A 140 5.57 -6.13 5.73
N LEU A 141 6.45 -6.75 4.95
CA LEU A 141 6.16 -8.02 4.26
C LEU A 141 6.16 -9.23 5.21
N LYS A 142 6.79 -9.14 6.38
CA LYS A 142 6.78 -10.21 7.40
C LYS A 142 5.38 -10.76 7.67
N TRP A 143 4.35 -9.92 7.66
CA TRP A 143 2.97 -10.37 7.92
C TRP A 143 2.44 -11.23 6.79
N LEU A 144 2.68 -10.84 5.53
CA LEU A 144 2.26 -11.60 4.37
C LEU A 144 3.05 -12.92 4.24
N ILE A 145 4.37 -12.87 4.49
CA ILE A 145 5.25 -14.04 4.46
C ILE A 145 4.84 -15.05 5.55
N GLU A 146 4.60 -14.57 6.77
CA GLU A 146 4.18 -15.43 7.88
C GLU A 146 2.78 -16.01 7.65
N ALA A 147 1.85 -15.21 7.11
CA ALA A 147 0.53 -15.71 6.72
C ALA A 147 0.63 -16.80 5.65
N TYR A 148 1.45 -16.61 4.62
CA TYR A 148 1.71 -17.65 3.62
C TYR A 148 2.30 -18.90 4.27
N ARG A 149 3.28 -18.75 5.18
CA ARG A 149 3.92 -19.87 5.91
C ARG A 149 2.93 -20.67 6.75
N LEU A 150 2.03 -20.00 7.47
CA LEU A 150 1.04 -20.65 8.35
C LEU A 150 -0.16 -21.23 7.61
N PHE A 151 -0.48 -20.73 6.41
CA PHE A 151 -1.66 -21.17 5.68
C PHE A 151 -1.52 -22.62 5.16
N PRO A 152 -2.43 -23.54 5.47
CA PRO A 152 -2.24 -24.96 5.15
C PRO A 152 -2.18 -25.25 3.65
N GLU A 153 -3.00 -24.57 2.84
CA GLU A 153 -3.12 -24.83 1.40
C GLU A 153 -2.31 -23.82 0.57
N LYS A 154 -1.00 -24.05 0.42
CA LYS A 154 -0.08 -23.10 -0.23
C LYS A 154 -0.49 -22.70 -1.64
N ASP A 155 -1.05 -23.62 -2.41
CA ASP A 155 -1.47 -23.38 -3.80
C ASP A 155 -2.74 -22.53 -3.92
N SER A 156 -3.57 -22.48 -2.88
CA SER A 156 -4.79 -21.66 -2.83
C SER A 156 -4.61 -20.34 -2.07
N PHE A 157 -3.44 -20.09 -1.49
CA PHE A 157 -3.19 -18.87 -0.72
C PHE A 157 -3.35 -17.60 -1.56
N PHE A 158 -2.81 -17.58 -2.77
CA PHE A 158 -2.96 -16.47 -3.70
C PHE A 158 -4.13 -16.74 -4.63
N LEU A 159 -5.09 -15.81 -4.71
CA LEU A 159 -6.29 -16.02 -5.50
C LEU A 159 -5.99 -15.87 -7.00
N LEU A 160 -6.23 -16.95 -7.74
CA LEU A 160 -6.08 -16.95 -9.19
C LEU A 160 -7.33 -16.37 -9.88
N PRO A 161 -7.16 -15.70 -11.02
CA PRO A 161 -8.27 -15.33 -11.88
C PRO A 161 -8.85 -16.58 -12.56
N LYS A 162 -10.00 -16.44 -13.24
CA LYS A 162 -10.64 -17.54 -13.99
C LYS A 162 -9.73 -18.20 -15.03
N SER A 163 -8.76 -17.46 -15.57
CA SER A 163 -7.78 -17.99 -16.53
C SER A 163 -6.74 -18.93 -15.90
N GLY A 164 -6.61 -18.95 -14.57
CA GLY A 164 -5.56 -19.70 -13.88
C GLY A 164 -4.16 -19.07 -13.93
N ASP A 165 -3.97 -17.98 -14.69
CA ASP A 165 -2.67 -17.30 -14.79
C ASP A 165 -2.45 -16.30 -13.65
N MET A 166 -1.42 -16.54 -12.84
CA MET A 166 -1.03 -15.68 -11.73
C MET A 166 -0.70 -14.24 -12.17
N LYS A 167 -0.20 -14.02 -13.38
CA LYS A 167 0.07 -12.67 -13.90
C LYS A 167 -1.22 -11.85 -14.05
N GLY A 168 -2.36 -12.51 -14.24
CA GLY A 168 -3.68 -11.88 -14.29
C GLY A 168 -4.34 -11.70 -12.92
N SER A 169 -3.74 -12.23 -11.84
CA SER A 169 -4.31 -12.18 -10.49
C SER A 169 -4.41 -10.76 -9.94
N PHE A 170 -5.31 -10.57 -8.98
CA PHE A 170 -5.40 -9.30 -8.27
C PHE A 170 -4.14 -9.04 -7.43
N PHE A 171 -3.52 -10.08 -6.88
CA PHE A 171 -2.25 -9.96 -6.16
C PHE A 171 -1.14 -9.37 -7.05
N ASN A 172 -0.98 -9.88 -8.27
CA ASN A 172 0.00 -9.36 -9.23
C ASN A 172 -0.28 -7.88 -9.57
N LYS A 173 -1.55 -7.50 -9.70
CA LYS A 173 -1.95 -6.10 -9.95
C LYS A 173 -1.58 -5.18 -8.78
N LEU A 174 -1.78 -5.64 -7.54
CA LEU A 174 -1.39 -4.90 -6.34
C LEU A 174 0.14 -4.77 -6.21
N ALA A 175 0.88 -5.84 -6.48
CA ALA A 175 2.34 -5.88 -6.40
C ALA A 175 3.02 -5.14 -7.58
N GLY A 176 2.30 -4.88 -8.67
CA GLY A 176 2.80 -4.25 -9.89
C GLY A 176 3.47 -5.22 -10.87
N ASN A 177 3.89 -6.39 -10.41
CA ASN A 177 4.43 -7.48 -11.23
C ASN A 177 4.34 -8.83 -10.49
N ASN A 178 4.89 -9.89 -11.08
CA ASN A 178 4.79 -11.25 -10.52
C ASN A 178 5.97 -11.62 -9.59
N GLU A 179 6.92 -10.72 -9.37
CA GLU A 179 8.17 -11.04 -8.67
C GLU A 179 7.92 -11.31 -7.19
N LEU A 180 7.14 -10.46 -6.51
CA LEU A 180 6.84 -10.63 -5.09
C LEU A 180 6.22 -12.00 -4.79
N TRP A 181 5.27 -12.45 -5.64
CA TRP A 181 4.67 -13.77 -5.54
C TRP A 181 5.73 -14.89 -5.67
N GLN A 182 6.60 -14.80 -6.68
CA GLN A 182 7.67 -15.77 -6.88
C GLN A 182 8.64 -15.82 -5.70
N GLN A 183 9.00 -14.66 -5.15
CA GLN A 183 9.94 -14.53 -4.04
C GLN A 183 9.36 -15.16 -2.76
N ILE A 184 8.09 -14.89 -2.45
CA ILE A 184 7.41 -15.51 -1.29
C ILE A 184 7.35 -17.03 -1.45
N ARG A 185 7.02 -17.55 -2.64
CA ARG A 185 6.99 -19.00 -2.89
C ARG A 185 8.36 -19.65 -2.79
N LYS A 186 9.42 -18.93 -3.16
CA LYS A 186 10.82 -19.37 -3.01
C LYS A 186 11.33 -19.26 -1.57
N GLY A 187 10.54 -18.71 -0.65
CA GLY A 187 10.91 -18.60 0.75
C GLY A 187 11.93 -17.50 1.06
N LEU A 188 12.03 -16.48 0.21
CA LEU A 188 12.90 -15.34 0.50
C LEU A 188 12.40 -14.59 1.74
N SER A 189 13.36 -14.08 2.52
CA SER A 189 13.11 -13.19 3.64
C SER A 189 12.62 -11.81 3.18
N GLU A 190 11.99 -11.07 4.10
CA GLU A 190 11.59 -9.68 3.85
C GLU A 190 12.77 -8.80 3.43
N GLU A 191 13.94 -8.99 4.05
CA GLU A 191 15.15 -8.21 3.73
C GLU A 191 15.67 -8.50 2.32
N GLU A 192 15.67 -9.75 1.88
CA GLU A 192 16.07 -10.11 0.52
C GLU A 192 15.13 -9.52 -0.52
N ILE A 193 13.82 -9.57 -0.27
CA ILE A 193 12.81 -8.97 -1.16
C ILE A 193 13.00 -7.45 -1.22
N LYS A 194 13.08 -6.76 -0.08
CA LYS A 194 13.29 -5.31 -0.03
C LYS A 194 14.62 -4.89 -0.67
N LYS A 195 15.66 -5.71 -0.54
CA LYS A 195 16.96 -5.49 -1.20
C LYS A 195 16.81 -5.52 -2.73
N SER A 196 16.00 -6.43 -3.28
CA SER A 196 15.76 -6.49 -4.73
C SER A 196 15.07 -5.23 -5.29
N TRP A 197 14.33 -4.49 -4.47
CA TRP A 197 13.64 -3.26 -4.90
C TRP A 197 14.56 -2.03 -4.91
N GLN A 198 15.68 -2.06 -4.17
CA GLN A 198 16.54 -0.89 -3.97
C GLN A 198 17.05 -0.23 -5.26
N PRO A 199 17.45 -0.97 -6.32
CA PRO A 199 17.87 -0.36 -7.57
C PRO A 199 16.78 0.52 -8.20
N ALA A 200 15.56 0.00 -8.32
CA ALA A 200 14.42 0.74 -8.88
C ALA A 200 13.98 1.89 -7.97
N LEU A 201 14.01 1.70 -6.65
CA LEU A 201 13.71 2.76 -5.69
C LEU A 201 14.70 3.92 -5.79
N ARG A 202 16.01 3.65 -5.93
CA ARG A 202 17.03 4.69 -6.14
C ARG A 202 16.79 5.44 -7.44
N GLN A 203 16.51 4.72 -8.53
CA GLN A 203 16.19 5.35 -9.82
C GLN A 203 14.95 6.25 -9.70
N TYR A 204 13.89 5.79 -9.03
CA TYR A 204 12.68 6.57 -8.81
C TYR A 204 12.92 7.80 -7.95
N LYS A 205 13.77 7.71 -6.91
CA LYS A 205 14.15 8.85 -6.08
C LYS A 205 14.86 9.95 -6.87
N GLU A 206 15.73 9.60 -7.83
CA GLU A 206 16.34 10.60 -8.72
C GLU A 206 15.33 11.21 -9.69
N ILE A 207 14.37 10.42 -10.19
CA ILE A 207 13.30 10.93 -11.06
C ILE A 207 12.40 11.90 -10.29
N ARG A 208 11.93 11.52 -9.09
CA ARG A 208 10.96 12.31 -8.33
C ARG A 208 11.51 13.66 -7.88
N LYS A 209 12.83 13.78 -7.62
CA LYS A 209 13.49 15.04 -7.23
C LYS A 209 13.21 16.18 -8.19
N LYS A 210 13.03 15.87 -9.48
CA LYS A 210 12.67 16.87 -10.49
C LYS A 210 11.35 17.55 -10.16
N TYR A 211 10.41 16.84 -9.53
CA TYR A 211 9.00 17.21 -9.35
C TYR A 211 8.61 17.50 -7.89
N LEU A 212 9.55 17.47 -6.94
CA LEU A 212 9.23 17.72 -5.55
C LEU A 212 8.82 19.19 -5.35
N LEU A 213 7.71 19.38 -4.65
CA LEU A 213 7.20 20.70 -4.30
C LEU A 213 7.55 21.09 -2.86
N TYR A 214 7.84 20.11 -2.01
CA TYR A 214 8.12 20.29 -0.60
C TYR A 214 9.48 19.71 -0.25
N GLU A 215 10.06 20.16 0.87
CA GLU A 215 11.29 19.61 1.42
C GLU A 215 11.20 18.07 1.52
N ASP A 216 12.21 17.39 0.95
CA ASP A 216 12.30 15.93 0.99
C ASP A 216 12.72 15.45 2.38
N PHE A 217 12.55 14.15 2.65
CA PHE A 217 12.97 13.51 3.91
C PHE A 217 14.30 12.75 3.80
N GLU A 218 14.96 12.82 2.64
CA GLU A 218 16.23 12.14 2.34
C GLU A 218 17.45 12.98 2.70
#